data_AF-A0A8J4H6G8-F1
#
_entry.id   AF-A0A8J4H6G8-F1
#
_cell.length_a   1.000
_cell.length_b   1.000
_cell.length_c   1.000
_cell.angle_alpha   90.00
_cell.angle_beta   90.00
_cell.angle_gamma   90.00
#
_symmetry.space_group_name_H-M   'P 1'
#
loop_
_entity.id
_entity.type
_entity.pdbx_description
1 polymer ?
#
loop_
_entity_poly.entity_id
_entity_poly.type
_entity_poly.pdbx_seq_one_letter_code
_entity_poly.pdbx_strand_id
1 'polypeptide(L)' 'MEREHIGLYDIVTDINFRNRGFAEQMILHLLRWGRENGARYSYLAVVANNAPAWRLYSKLGYKEVYRYWYRVKDNA' A
#
# COMPACT_ATOMS: atom_id res chain seq x y z
N MET A 1 -2.81 -14.44 -5.77
CA MET A 1 -2.96 -13.39 -6.80
C MET A 1 -4.34 -13.51 -7.40
N GLU A 2 -4.97 -12.39 -7.70
CA GLU A 2 -6.29 -12.35 -8.33
C GLU A 2 -6.14 -11.58 -9.64
N ARG A 3 -6.54 -12.17 -10.77
CA ARG A 3 -6.59 -11.50 -12.09
C ARG A 3 -5.33 -10.66 -12.40
N GLU A 4 -4.14 -11.24 -12.27
CA GLU A 4 -2.85 -10.57 -12.50
C GLU A 4 -2.48 -9.43 -11.52
N HIS A 5 -3.11 -9.36 -10.35
CA HIS A 5 -2.82 -8.35 -9.34
C HIS A 5 -2.19 -8.94 -8.07
N ILE A 6 -1.32 -8.15 -7.44
CA ILE A 6 -0.89 -8.31 -6.05
C ILE A 6 -1.50 -7.19 -5.18
N GLY A 7 -2.27 -7.57 -4.18
CA GLY A 7 -2.78 -6.65 -3.17
C GLY A 7 -1.82 -6.55 -1.99
N LEU A 8 -1.52 -5.33 -1.55
CA LEU A 8 -0.69 -5.08 -0.37
C LEU A 8 -1.57 -4.58 0.77
N TYR A 9 -1.50 -5.26 1.91
CA TYR A 9 -2.34 -5.00 3.08
C TYR A 9 -1.47 -4.87 4.33
N ASP A 10 -1.96 -4.10 5.31
CA ASP A 10 -1.40 -4.00 6.66
C ASP A 10 0.11 -3.76 6.72
N ILE A 11 0.63 -2.90 5.84
CA ILE A 11 2.03 -2.48 5.86
C ILE A 11 2.27 -1.60 7.08
N VAL A 12 3.11 -2.09 7.99
CA VAL A 12 3.50 -1.37 9.20
C VAL A 12 5.02 -1.34 9.32
N THR A 13 5.53 -0.20 9.77
CA THR A 13 6.93 -0.08 10.24
C THR A 13 6.89 0.45 11.66
N ASP A 14 7.59 -0.25 12.55
CA ASP A 14 7.78 0.17 13.94
C ASP A 14 8.28 1.62 13.99
N ILE A 15 7.74 2.40 14.93
CA ILE A 15 7.99 3.84 15.05
C ILE A 15 9.48 4.17 15.15
N ASN A 16 10.27 3.32 15.83
CA ASN A 16 11.69 3.54 16.06
C ASN A 16 12.54 3.28 14.79
N PHE A 17 11.96 2.63 13.79
CA PHE A 17 12.64 2.18 12.57
C PHE A 17 12.10 2.85 11.30
N ARG A 18 11.22 3.86 11.43
CA ARG A 18 10.71 4.64 10.29
C ARG A 18 11.78 5.52 9.65
N ASN A 19 11.54 5.94 8.41
CA ASN A 19 12.43 6.79 7.60
C ASN A 19 13.82 6.18 7.31
N ARG A 20 13.96 4.85 7.42
CA ARG A 20 15.20 4.12 7.10
C ARG A 20 15.11 3.28 5.81
N GLY A 21 14.01 3.41 5.07
CA GLY A 21 13.79 2.69 3.81
C GLY A 21 13.26 1.26 3.91
N PHE A 22 13.00 0.73 5.11
CA PHE A 22 12.56 -0.67 5.28
C PHE A 22 11.24 -0.99 4.58
N ALA A 23 10.22 -0.13 4.70
CA ALA A 23 8.95 -0.34 4.02
C ALA A 23 9.12 -0.34 2.49
N GLU A 24 9.96 0.56 1.95
CA GLU A 24 10.26 0.62 0.52
C GLU A 24 10.93 -0.67 0.04
N GLN A 25 11.97 -1.12 0.75
CA GLN A 25 12.65 -2.37 0.41
C GLN A 25 11.70 -3.57 0.46
N MET A 26 10.92 -3.70 1.54
CA MET A 26 9.93 -4.77 1.68
C MET A 26 8.92 -4.76 0.52
N ILE A 27 8.36 -3.61 0.17
CA ILE A 27 7.40 -3.49 -0.93
C ILE A 27 8.07 -3.84 -2.27
N LEU A 28 9.27 -3.35 -2.55
CA LEU A 28 9.98 -3.68 -3.80
C LEU A 28 10.23 -5.18 -3.95
N HIS A 29 10.56 -5.88 -2.86
CA HIS A 29 10.69 -7.34 -2.86
C HIS A 29 9.36 -8.05 -3.11
N LEU A 30 8.26 -7.59 -2.48
CA LEU A 30 6.93 -8.13 -2.73
C LEU A 30 6.46 -7.89 -4.17
N LEU A 31 6.74 -6.72 -4.74
CA LEU A 31 6.42 -6.40 -6.13
C LEU A 31 7.22 -7.27 -7.11
N ARG A 32 8.51 -7.49 -6.83
CA ARG A 32 9.33 -8.41 -7.61
C ARG A 32 8.77 -9.83 -7.56
N TRP A 33 8.47 -10.34 -6.36
CA TRP A 33 7.87 -11.66 -6.19
C TRP A 33 6.52 -11.76 -6.92
N GLY A 34 5.66 -10.74 -6.81
CA GLY A 34 4.39 -10.69 -7.52
C GLY A 34 4.60 -10.80 -9.03
N ARG A 35 5.55 -10.04 -9.59
CA ARG A 35 5.90 -10.10 -11.01
C ARG A 35 6.39 -11.48 -11.44
N GLU A 36 7.27 -12.09 -10.66
CA GLU A 36 7.78 -13.46 -10.90
C GLU A 36 6.66 -14.50 -10.87
N ASN A 37 5.55 -14.21 -10.18
CA ASN A 37 4.37 -15.06 -10.11
C ASN A 37 3.26 -14.65 -11.11
N GLY A 38 3.50 -13.68 -12.00
CA GLY A 38 2.53 -13.29 -13.04
C GLY A 38 1.61 -12.14 -12.66
N ALA A 39 1.89 -11.42 -11.56
CA ALA A 39 1.25 -10.14 -11.32
C ALA A 39 1.80 -9.08 -12.30
N ARG A 40 0.90 -8.32 -12.91
CA ARG A 40 1.19 -7.17 -13.78
C ARG A 40 0.88 -5.85 -13.09
N TYR A 41 0.02 -5.90 -12.08
CA TYR A 41 -0.48 -4.73 -11.36
C TYR A 41 -0.38 -4.95 -9.86
N SER A 42 -0.30 -3.85 -9.12
CA SER A 42 -0.33 -3.86 -7.67
C SER A 42 -1.29 -2.78 -7.17
N TYR A 43 -1.93 -3.04 -6.03
CA TYR A 43 -2.86 -2.09 -5.43
C TYR A 43 -2.80 -2.15 -3.91
N LEU A 44 -3.19 -1.04 -3.30
CA LEU A 44 -3.36 -0.90 -1.87
C LEU A 44 -4.38 0.21 -1.59
N ALA A 45 -4.95 0.18 -0.39
CA ALA A 45 -5.76 1.26 0.14
C ALA A 45 -4.99 2.00 1.22
N VAL A 46 -5.14 3.32 1.30
CA VAL A 46 -4.52 4.14 2.34
C VAL A 46 -5.52 5.18 2.85
N VAL A 47 -5.52 5.40 4.17
CA VAL A 47 -6.33 6.45 4.77
C VAL A 47 -5.84 7.82 4.27
N ALA A 48 -6.77 8.68 3.86
CA ALA A 48 -6.47 9.94 3.18
C ALA A 48 -5.52 10.86 3.98
N ASN A 49 -5.57 10.84 5.32
CA ASN A 49 -4.73 11.67 6.18
C ASN A 49 -3.38 11.04 6.57
N ASN A 50 -2.97 9.92 5.96
CA ASN A 50 -1.71 9.25 6.25
C ASN A 50 -0.56 9.78 5.38
N ALA A 51 -0.11 11.01 5.63
CA ALA A 51 0.91 11.69 4.81
C ALA A 51 2.23 10.88 4.63
N PRO A 52 2.77 10.17 5.64
CA PRO A 52 3.94 9.31 5.45
C PRO A 52 3.73 8.20 4.42
N ALA A 53 2.58 7.52 4.47
CA ALA A 53 2.26 6.45 3.52
C ALA A 53 2.09 7.00 2.10
N TRP A 54 1.43 8.16 1.94
CA TRP A 54 1.32 8.85 0.65
C TRP A 54 2.69 9.11 0.02
N ARG A 55 3.66 9.63 0.79
CA ARG A 55 5.02 9.88 0.29
C ARG A 55 5.70 8.60 -0.17
N LEU A 56 5.60 7.52 0.62
CA LEU A 56 6.17 6.23 0.28
C LEU A 56 5.56 5.66 -1.02
N TYR A 57 4.24 5.59 -1.10
CA TYR A 57 3.55 4.98 -2.24
C TYR A 57 3.71 5.82 -3.52
N SER A 58 3.69 7.14 -3.41
CA SER A 58 3.98 8.03 -4.54
C SER A 58 5.41 7.84 -5.06
N LYS A 59 6.39 7.67 -4.16
CA LYS A 59 7.79 7.37 -4.54
C LYS A 59 7.90 6.04 -5.31
N LEU A 60 7.05 5.07 -4.96
CA LEU A 60 6.97 3.76 -5.63
C LEU A 60 6.12 3.78 -6.92
N GLY A 61 5.60 4.93 -7.32
CA GLY A 61 4.84 5.09 -8.57
C GLY A 61 3.35 4.80 -8.48
N TYR A 62 2.80 4.56 -7.28
CA TYR A 62 1.36 4.44 -7.10
C TYR A 62 0.66 5.78 -7.39
N LYS A 63 -0.58 5.69 -7.88
CA LYS A 63 -1.46 6.83 -8.18
C LYS A 63 -2.82 6.59 -7.54
N GLU A 64 -3.48 7.66 -7.09
CA GLU A 64 -4.87 7.58 -6.60
C GLU A 64 -5.77 7.13 -7.76
N VAL A 65 -6.55 6.06 -7.56
CA VAL A 65 -7.54 5.59 -8.54
C VAL A 65 -8.95 6.04 -8.16
N TYR A 66 -9.28 5.96 -6.86
CA TYR A 66 -10.54 6.45 -6.30
C TYR A 66 -10.43 6.63 -4.79
N ARG A 67 -11.43 7.33 -4.22
CA ARG A 67 -11.66 7.40 -2.78
C ARG A 67 -12.90 6.62 -2.41
N TYR A 68 -12.89 6.06 -1.21
CA TYR A 68 -14.04 5.37 -0.65
C TYR A 68 -14.22 5.80 0.81
N TRP A 69 -15.43 5.60 1.32
CA TRP A 69 -15.82 6.02 2.66
C TRP A 69 -16.43 4.84 3.40
N TYR A 70 -16.01 4.68 4.65
CA TYR A 70 -16.74 3.85 5.59
C TYR A 70 -17.98 4.62 6.04
N ARG A 71 -19.15 4.00 5.87
CA ARG A 71 -20.41 4.49 6.44
C ARG A 71 -20.63 3.75 7.74
N VAL A 72 -20.74 4.48 8.83
CA VAL A 72 -21.12 3.95 10.14
C VAL A 72 -22.52 4.46 10.46
N LYS A 73 -23.35 3.61 11.03
CA LYS A 73 -24.64 4.04 11.57
C LYS A 73 -24.35 4.76 12.89
N ASP A 74 -24.88 5.98 13.05
CA ASP A 74 -24.83 6.64 14.34
C ASP A 74 -25.61 5.81 15.36
N ASN A 75 -24.91 5.40 16.43
CA ASN A 75 -25.53 4.80 17.60
C ASN A 75 -26.00 5.95 18.50
N ALA A 76 -27.11 6.57 18.13
CA ALA A 76 -27.86 7.45 19.02
C ALA A 76 -28.62 6.62 20.06
#